data_AF-A0A1I3SCI3-F1
#
_entry.id   AF-A0A1I3SCI3-F1
#
_cell.length_a   1.000
_cell.length_b   1.000
_cell.length_c   1.000
_cell.angle_alpha   90.00
_cell.angle_beta   90.00
_cell.angle_gamma   90.00
#
_symmetry.space_group_name_H-M   'P 1'
#
loop_
_entity.id
_entity.type
_entity.pdbx_description
1 polymer ?
#
loop_
_entity_poly.entity_id
_entity_poly.type
_entity_poly.pdbx_seq_one_letter_code
_entity_poly.pdbx_strand_id
1 'polypeptide(L)' 'MRKITLSNGKTVEVECLSCAITSGEIEPDGGVIVETEYFHAHQDVAYPIEGLVILASKLHLTSPHA' A
#
# COMPACT_ATOMS: atom_id res chain seq x y z
N MET A 1 -9.54 -11.94 -3.81
CA MET A 1 -9.77 -10.83 -2.86
C MET A 1 -9.14 -11.19 -1.50
N ARG A 2 -8.51 -10.22 -0.84
CA ARG A 2 -7.84 -10.37 0.46
C ARG A 2 -8.47 -9.38 1.44
N LYS A 3 -8.72 -9.85 2.66
CA LYS A 3 -9.21 -9.03 3.77
C LYS A 3 -8.03 -8.58 4.62
N ILE A 4 -7.85 -7.27 4.77
CA ILE A 4 -6.69 -6.67 5.43
C ILE A 4 -7.17 -5.68 6.47
N THR A 5 -6.65 -5.78 7.69
CA THR A 5 -6.88 -4.80 8.75
C THR A 5 -5.76 -3.78 8.72
N LEU A 6 -6.12 -2.52 8.52
CA LEU A 6 -5.21 -1.38 8.56
C LEU A 6 -4.89 -1.03 10.02
N SER A 7 -3.82 -0.26 10.21
CA SER A 7 -3.34 0.15 11.52
C SER A 7 -4.33 1.03 12.30
N ASN A 8 -5.18 1.78 11.60
CA ASN A 8 -6.30 2.53 12.18
C ASN A 8 -7.51 1.65 12.59
N GLY A 9 -7.42 0.33 12.45
CA GLY A 9 -8.47 -0.63 12.80
C GLY A 9 -9.53 -0.85 11.71
N LYS A 10 -9.52 -0.08 10.61
CA LYS A 10 -10.41 -0.30 9.46
C LYS A 10 -10.03 -1.60 8.76
N THR A 11 -11.02 -2.40 8.39
CA THR A 11 -10.81 -3.58 7.54
C THR A 11 -11.24 -3.28 6.12
N VAL A 12 -10.42 -3.63 5.15
CA VAL A 12 -10.66 -3.46 3.71
C VAL A 12 -10.60 -4.80 2.99
N GLU A 13 -11.39 -4.93 1.93
CA GLU A 13 -11.34 -6.08 1.03
C GLU A 13 -10.88 -5.62 -0.34
N VAL A 14 -9.69 -6.04 -0.73
CA VAL A 14 -9.04 -5.61 -1.98
C VAL A 14 -8.39 -6.80 -2.67
N GLU A 15 -8.25 -6.75 -3.99
CA GLU A 15 -7.48 -7.78 -4.70
C GLU A 15 -5.98 -7.66 -4.43
N CYS A 16 -5.47 -6.43 -4.48
CA CYS A 16 -4.09 -6.09 -4.21
C CYS A 16 -4.02 -4.76 -3.43
N LEU A 17 -3.40 -4.80 -2.25
CA LEU A 17 -3.26 -3.60 -1.42
C LEU A 17 -2.42 -2.52 -2.09
N SER A 18 -1.30 -2.89 -2.71
CA SER A 18 -0.43 -1.93 -3.39
C SER A 18 -1.16 -1.23 -4.54
N CYS A 19 -1.97 -1.95 -5.32
CA CYS A 19 -2.77 -1.36 -6.39
C CYS A 19 -3.80 -0.38 -5.85
N ALA A 20 -4.55 -0.77 -4.82
CA ALA A 20 -5.59 0.07 -4.22
C ALA A 20 -5.00 1.38 -3.65
N ILE A 21 -3.77 1.34 -3.12
CA ILE A 21 -3.05 2.53 -2.67
C ILE A 21 -2.62 3.38 -3.88
N THR A 22 -1.99 2.79 -4.90
CA THR A 22 -1.57 3.54 -6.10
C THR A 22 -2.72 4.15 -6.90
N SER A 23 -3.92 3.57 -6.84
CA SER A 23 -5.11 4.06 -7.57
C SER A 23 -5.91 5.11 -6.79
N GLY A 24 -5.56 5.36 -5.53
CA GLY A 24 -6.30 6.26 -4.64
C GLY A 24 -7.58 5.67 -4.06
N GLU A 25 -7.84 4.36 -4.24
CA GLU A 25 -8.95 3.67 -3.58
C GLU A 25 -8.74 3.58 -2.06
N ILE A 26 -7.49 3.44 -1.64
CA ILE A 26 -7.06 3.49 -0.24
C ILE A 26 -6.04 4.60 -0.08
N GLU A 27 -6.33 5.53 0.83
CA GLU A 27 -5.36 6.52 1.27
C GLU A 27 -4.61 5.98 2.49
N PRO A 28 -3.26 5.90 2.46
CA PRO A 28 -2.48 5.47 3.60
C PRO A 28 -2.55 6.52 4.71
N ASP A 29 -2.64 6.08 5.97
CA ASP A 29 -2.56 6.99 7.11
C ASP A 29 -1.19 7.71 7.10
N GLY A 30 -1.20 9.03 7.24
CA GLY A 30 0.01 9.86 7.08
C GLY A 30 0.34 10.22 5.62
N GLY A 31 -0.40 9.69 4.65
CA GLY A 31 -0.31 10.05 3.25
C GLY A 31 0.89 9.44 2.51
N VAL A 32 1.04 9.86 1.26
CA VAL A 32 2.17 9.47 0.40
C VAL A 32 3.35 10.38 0.71
N ILE A 33 4.52 9.77 0.97
CA ILE A 33 5.77 10.51 1.28
C ILE A 33 6.35 11.10 -0.01
N VAL A 34 6.39 10.29 -1.08
CA VAL A 34 6.84 10.72 -2.40
C VAL A 34 6.12 9.93 -3.48
N GLU A 35 5.79 10.59 -4.58
CA GLU A 35 5.20 9.98 -5.75
C GLU A 35 5.92 10.44 -7.02
N THR A 36 6.17 9.50 -7.92
CA THR A 36 6.77 9.74 -9.24
C THR A 36 5.88 9.13 -10.31
N GLU A 37 6.32 9.21 -11.57
CA GLU A 37 5.62 8.54 -12.67
C GLU A 37 5.50 7.01 -12.46
N TYR A 38 6.52 6.37 -11.87
CA TYR A 38 6.61 4.90 -11.82
C TYR A 38 6.57 4.28 -10.42
N PHE A 39 6.79 5.07 -9.38
CA PHE A 39 6.88 4.60 -8.00
C PHE A 39 6.09 5.51 -7.06
N HIS A 40 5.64 4.94 -5.95
CA HIS A 40 5.24 5.68 -4.77
C HIS A 40 6.02 5.18 -3.56
N ALA A 41 6.10 6.01 -2.52
CA ALA A 41 6.50 5.56 -1.19
C ALA A 41 5.52 6.04 -0.12
N HIS A 42 5.18 5.16 0.81
CA HIS A 42 4.28 5.44 1.94
C HIS A 42 4.73 4.65 3.17
N GLN A 43 4.23 5.01 4.35
CA GLN A 43 4.44 4.20 5.55
C GLN A 43 3.61 2.91 5.48
N ASP A 44 4.12 1.79 6.01
CA ASP A 44 3.36 0.55 6.05
C ASP A 44 1.98 0.74 6.72
N VAL A 45 0.92 0.43 5.97
CA VAL A 45 -0.48 0.68 6.38
C VAL A 45 -1.03 -0.35 7.36
N ALA A 46 -0.38 -1.49 7.53
CA ALA A 46 -0.77 -2.54 8.47
C ALA A 46 0.04 -2.44 9.77
N TYR A 47 1.32 -2.07 9.67
CA TYR A 47 2.26 -2.01 10.79
C TYR A 47 3.04 -0.68 10.77
N PRO A 48 2.51 0.40 11.36
CA PRO A 48 3.06 1.75 11.27
C PRO A 48 4.24 1.92 12.24
N ILE A 49 5.33 1.20 11.98
CA ILE A 49 6.60 1.37 12.68
C ILE A 49 7.22 2.68 12.21
N GLU A 50 7.73 3.47 13.15
CA GLU A 50 8.39 4.74 12.84
C GLU A 50 9.58 4.50 11.90
N GLY A 51 9.57 5.19 10.75
CA GLY A 51 10.61 5.08 9.73
C GLY A 51 10.51 3.86 8.80
N LEU A 52 9.55 2.94 8.99
CA LEU A 52 9.31 1.85 8.04
C LEU A 52 8.56 2.38 6.82
N VAL A 53 9.24 2.41 5.67
CA VAL A 53 8.70 2.90 4.40
C VAL A 53 8.60 1.79 3.38
N ILE A 54 7.44 1.68 2.75
CA ILE A 54 7.20 0.83 1.60
C ILE A 54 7.45 1.65 0.33
N LEU A 55 8.38 1.20 -0.50
CA LEU A 55 8.56 1.68 -1.87
C LEU A 55 7.89 0.68 -2.82
N ALA A 56 6.86 1.11 -3.53
CA ALA A 56 6.13 0.25 -4.47
C ALA A 56 6.18 0.79 -5.89
N SER A 57 6.29 -0.10 -6.86
CA SER A 57 6.08 0.24 -8.26
C SER A 57 4.58 0.41 -8.54
N LYS A 58 4.24 1.36 -9.40
CA LYS A 58 2.89 1.51 -9.98
C LYS A 58 2.55 0.41 -10.98
N LEU A 59 3.55 -0.32 -11.48
CA LEU A 59 3.36 -1.50 -12.29
C LEU A 59 3.10 -2.71 -11.38
N HIS A 60 1.94 -3.35 -11.53
CA HIS A 60 1.66 -4.59 -10.83
C HIS A 60 2.49 -5.73 -11.42
N LEU A 61 3.37 -6.29 -10.59
CA LEU A 61 4.18 -7.46 -10.93
C LEU A 61 3.83 -8.60 -9.98
N THR A 62 3.46 -9.75 -10.53
CA THR A 62 3.26 -10.97 -9.75
C THR A 62 4.54 -11.79 -9.73
N SER A 63 4.88 -12.35 -8.57
CA SER A 63 5.88 -13.41 -8.52
C SER A 63 5.27 -14.69 -9.07
N PRO A 64 5.94 -15.41 -9.99
CA PRO A 64 5.47 -16.70 -10.48
C PRO A 64 5.54 -17.81 -9.40
N HIS A 65 6.09 -17.51 -8.22
CA HIS A 65 6.33 -18.48 -7.14
C HIS A 65 5.67 -18.10 -5.80
N ALA A 66 4.67 -17.21 -5.81
CA ALA A 66 3.95 -16.77 -4.61
C ALA A 66 2.57 -17.44 -4.46
#